data_AF-J3NBB5-F1
#
_entry.id   AF-J3NBB5-F1
#
_cell.length_a   1.000
_cell.length_b   1.000
_cell.length_c   1.000
_cell.angle_alpha   90.00
_cell.angle_beta   90.00
_cell.angle_gamma   90.00
#
_symmetry.space_group_name_H-M   'P 1'
#
loop_
_entity.id
_entity.type
_entity.pdbx_description
1 polymer ?
#
loop_
_entity_poly.entity_id
_entity_poly.type
_entity_poly.pdbx_seq_one_letter_code
_entity_poly.pdbx_strand_id
1 'polypeptide(L)'
;MANAANPHRTTNDLRTLPSSHFLVVAYGIQSHINPAQDLAHRLARIDDDGSVTCTLSTHVSAHRGMFPSSLASPDEETTDGIISYAPFSDGFFGDRSKLISVLSDEETARSRRASFESLSSVVSRLPPPGPPPPPAPRRRRTPILRTPPPPTPPHADVSATDPS
;
A
#
# COMPACT_ATOMS: atom_id res chain seq x y z
N MET A 1 -34.95 -45.09 -22.19
CA MET A 1 -35.50 -44.50 -20.95
C MET A 1 -34.48 -43.54 -20.36
N ALA A 2 -34.96 -42.38 -19.92
CA ALA A 2 -34.27 -41.18 -19.41
C ALA A 2 -33.01 -41.45 -18.54
N ASN A 3 -31.87 -40.77 -18.77
CA ASN A 3 -31.49 -39.41 -18.33
C ASN A 3 -31.43 -39.23 -16.81
N ALA A 4 -30.22 -39.09 -16.28
CA ALA A 4 -29.93 -38.32 -15.07
C ALA A 4 -28.48 -37.81 -15.16
N ALA A 5 -28.33 -36.65 -15.80
CA ALA A 5 -27.19 -35.78 -15.61
C ALA A 5 -26.91 -35.61 -14.12
N ASN A 6 -25.68 -35.89 -13.68
CA ASN A 6 -25.23 -35.60 -12.32
C ASN A 6 -25.00 -34.07 -12.20
N PRO A 7 -25.82 -33.30 -11.45
CA PRO A 7 -25.75 -31.84 -11.41
C PRO A 7 -25.05 -31.34 -10.14
N HIS A 8 -23.88 -31.89 -9.80
CA HIS A 8 -23.04 -31.36 -8.71
C HIS A 8 -21.69 -30.82 -9.17
N ARG A 9 -21.49 -30.66 -10.48
CA ARG A 9 -20.31 -30.03 -11.06
C ARG A 9 -20.57 -28.55 -11.37
N THR A 10 -20.91 -27.75 -10.36
CA THR A 10 -20.94 -26.27 -10.48
C THR A 10 -21.31 -25.68 -9.12
N THR A 11 -20.33 -25.26 -8.30
CA THR A 11 -20.51 -24.19 -7.28
C THR A 11 -19.23 -23.87 -6.51
N ASN A 12 -18.24 -24.78 -6.44
CA ASN A 12 -17.00 -24.50 -5.71
C ASN A 12 -15.88 -23.85 -6.54
N ASP A 13 -15.93 -23.91 -7.87
CA ASP A 13 -14.88 -23.35 -8.74
C ASP A 13 -14.94 -21.80 -8.88
N LEU A 14 -15.94 -21.14 -8.29
CA LEU A 14 -16.03 -19.66 -8.29
C LEU A 14 -15.29 -19.00 -7.10
N ARG A 15 -14.71 -19.76 -6.16
CA ARG A 15 -13.98 -19.21 -5.00
C ARG A 15 -12.46 -19.19 -5.13
N THR A 16 -11.93 -19.57 -6.28
CA THR A 16 -10.47 -19.62 -6.54
C THR A 16 -10.09 -18.87 -7.80
N LEU A 17 -10.80 -17.79 -8.12
CA LEU A 17 -10.15 -16.73 -8.90
C LEU A 17 -8.95 -16.25 -8.07
N PRO A 18 -7.76 -16.06 -8.68
CA PRO A 18 -6.58 -15.63 -7.96
C PRO A 18 -6.85 -14.27 -7.34
N SER A 19 -7.22 -14.27 -6.06
CA SER A 19 -7.51 -13.05 -5.33
C SER A 19 -6.19 -12.36 -5.02
N SER A 20 -5.98 -11.17 -5.55
CA SER A 20 -4.76 -10.41 -5.26
C SER A 20 -4.84 -9.92 -3.82
N HIS A 21 -3.86 -10.30 -3.00
CA HIS A 21 -3.78 -9.85 -1.61
C HIS A 21 -2.63 -8.85 -1.45
N PHE A 22 -2.97 -7.62 -1.09
CA PHE A 22 -2.00 -6.58 -0.76
C PHE A 22 -1.75 -6.51 0.74
N LEU A 23 -0.48 -6.56 1.14
CA LEU A 23 -0.05 -6.21 2.49
C LEU A 23 0.55 -4.80 2.47
N VAL A 24 -0.08 -3.87 3.19
CA VAL A 24 0.46 -2.52 3.43
C VAL A 24 1.05 -2.52 4.84
N VAL A 25 2.33 -2.19 4.97
CA VAL A 25 2.99 -2.08 6.29
C VAL A 25 3.25 -0.61 6.56
N ALA A 26 2.71 -0.09 7.66
CA ALA A 26 2.87 1.30 8.05
C ALA A 26 3.51 1.43 9.43
N TYR A 27 4.49 2.32 9.52
CA TYR A 27 5.16 2.64 10.77
C TYR A 27 4.27 3.58 11.60
N GLY A 28 4.09 3.28 12.88
CA GLY A 28 3.13 3.96 13.76
C GLY A 28 3.46 5.42 14.14
N ILE A 29 4.41 6.08 13.45
CA ILE A 29 4.69 7.49 13.68
C ILE A 29 3.59 8.32 13.02
N GLN A 30 3.01 9.20 13.84
CA GLN A 30 1.68 9.83 13.78
C GLN A 30 1.13 10.29 12.40
N SER A 31 1.97 10.59 11.41
CA SER A 31 1.54 11.07 10.08
C SER A 31 1.33 9.97 9.03
N HIS A 32 1.76 8.73 9.27
CA HIS A 32 1.77 7.67 8.25
C HIS A 32 0.55 6.75 8.27
N ILE A 33 -0.25 6.78 9.34
CA ILE A 33 -1.38 5.87 9.50
C ILE A 33 -2.51 6.21 8.52
N ASN A 34 -2.95 7.48 8.48
CA ASN A 34 -4.07 7.88 7.62
C ASN A 34 -3.75 7.71 6.13
N PRO A 35 -2.56 8.11 5.61
CA PRO A 35 -2.21 7.83 4.22
C PRO A 35 -2.13 6.33 3.90
N ALA A 36 -1.67 5.50 4.84
CA ALA A 36 -1.59 4.06 4.63
C ALA A 36 -2.98 3.40 4.62
N GLN A 37 -3.90 3.85 5.47
CA GLN A 37 -5.30 3.43 5.43
C GLN A 37 -5.96 3.82 4.11
N ASP A 38 -5.82 5.07 3.70
CA ASP A 38 -6.38 5.58 2.45
C ASP A 38 -5.81 4.82 1.24
N LEU A 39 -4.51 4.51 1.23
CA LEU A 39 -3.91 3.64 0.23
C LEU A 39 -4.52 2.23 0.26
N ALA A 40 -4.64 1.60 1.43
CA ALA A 40 -5.19 0.26 1.58
C ALA A 40 -6.65 0.18 1.11
N HIS A 41 -7.47 1.18 1.43
CA HIS A 41 -8.85 1.28 0.95
C HIS A 41 -8.92 1.45 -0.56
N ARG A 42 -8.05 2.27 -1.15
CA ARG A 42 -7.98 2.42 -2.61
C ARG A 42 -7.58 1.10 -3.27
N LEU A 43 -6.60 0.38 -2.72
CA LEU A 43 -6.17 -0.93 -3.22
C LEU A 43 -7.31 -1.96 -3.18
N ALA A 44 -8.03 -2.05 -2.06
CA ALA A 44 -9.17 -2.95 -1.91
C ALA A 44 -10.33 -2.65 -2.87
N ARG A 45 -10.42 -1.40 -3.37
CA ARG A 45 -11.44 -0.95 -4.33
C ARG A 45 -10.94 -0.90 -5.78
N ILE A 46 -9.74 -1.42 -6.07
CA ILE A 46 -9.26 -1.52 -7.47
C ILE A 46 -10.18 -2.41 -8.29
N ASP A 47 -10.75 -3.42 -7.64
CA ASP A 47 -11.67 -4.37 -8.26
C ASP A 47 -12.99 -4.38 -7.48
N ASP A 48 -14.07 -3.97 -8.15
CA ASP A 48 -15.42 -3.92 -7.57
C ASP A 48 -15.98 -5.33 -7.33
N ASP A 49 -15.37 -6.38 -7.92
CA ASP A 49 -15.80 -7.77 -7.80
C ASP A 49 -15.31 -8.43 -6.49
N GLY A 50 -14.57 -7.71 -5.64
CA GLY A 50 -14.08 -8.22 -4.35
C GLY A 50 -12.91 -9.21 -4.49
N SER A 51 -12.32 -9.32 -5.68
CA SER A 51 -11.16 -10.18 -5.96
C SER A 51 -9.87 -9.63 -5.34
N VAL A 52 -9.86 -8.38 -4.87
CA VAL A 52 -8.70 -7.76 -4.24
C VAL A 52 -8.94 -7.61 -2.75
N THR A 53 -8.08 -8.21 -1.94
CA THR A 53 -8.09 -8.06 -0.49
C THR A 53 -6.88 -7.25 -0.04
N CYS A 54 -7.04 -6.46 1.01
CA CYS A 54 -5.93 -5.68 1.56
C CYS A 54 -5.86 -5.82 3.08
N THR A 55 -4.64 -6.06 3.58
CA THR A 55 -4.32 -6.07 5.00
C THR A 55 -3.38 -4.92 5.31
N LEU A 56 -3.76 -4.04 6.22
CA LEU A 56 -2.90 -3.01 6.78
C LEU A 56 -2.27 -3.53 8.08
N SER A 57 -0.94 -3.61 8.10
CA SER A 57 -0.18 -3.97 9.30
C SER A 57 0.44 -2.73 9.92
N THR A 58 0.15 -2.50 11.20
CA THR A 58 0.63 -1.35 11.99
C THR A 58 1.18 -1.82 13.33
N HIS A 59 1.96 -0.96 14.00
CA HIS A 59 2.45 -1.25 15.33
C HIS A 59 1.28 -1.46 16.30
N VAL A 60 1.41 -2.39 17.25
CA VAL A 60 0.41 -2.60 18.32
C VAL A 60 0.02 -1.29 19.01
N SER A 61 0.99 -0.39 19.24
CA SER A 61 0.77 0.92 19.86
C SER A 61 -0.11 1.87 19.02
N ALA A 62 0.02 1.81 17.69
CA ALA A 62 -0.80 2.56 16.75
C ALA A 62 -2.20 1.92 16.60
N HIS A 63 -2.25 0.59 16.52
CA HIS A 63 -3.47 -0.19 16.44
C HIS A 63 -4.41 0.08 17.63
N ARG A 64 -3.85 0.11 18.85
CA ARG A 64 -4.56 0.52 20.09
C ARG A 64 -5.17 1.92 19.99
N GLY A 65 -4.47 2.86 19.36
CA GLY A 65 -4.96 4.23 19.19
C GLY A 65 -6.09 4.36 18.18
N MET A 66 -6.12 3.49 17.17
CA MET A 66 -7.18 3.44 16.16
C MET A 66 -8.45 2.76 16.69
N PHE A 67 -8.29 1.77 17.56
CA PHE A 67 -9.38 0.93 18.05
C PHE A 67 -9.45 0.87 19.59
N PRO A 68 -9.59 2.02 20.29
CA PRO A 68 -9.49 2.07 21.74
C PRO A 68 -10.62 1.33 22.48
N SER A 69 -11.78 1.10 21.83
CA SER A 69 -12.98 0.54 22.46
C SER A 69 -13.49 -0.75 21.80
N SER A 70 -12.88 -1.19 20.70
CA SER A 70 -13.38 -2.30 19.88
C SER A 70 -12.52 -3.56 19.93
N LEU A 71 -11.45 -3.57 20.73
CA LEU A 71 -10.52 -4.70 20.83
C LEU A 71 -10.71 -5.44 22.16
N ALA A 72 -10.89 -6.77 22.12
CA ALA A 72 -10.81 -7.61 23.31
C ALA A 72 -9.36 -7.85 23.73
N SER A 73 -8.42 -7.80 22.77
CA SER A 73 -6.97 -7.85 23.01
C SER A 73 -6.23 -6.82 22.15
N PRO A 74 -5.16 -6.18 22.67
CA PRO A 74 -4.40 -5.19 21.92
C PRO A 74 -3.74 -5.71 20.62
N ASP A 75 -3.54 -7.02 20.55
CA ASP A 75 -2.92 -7.71 19.42
C ASP A 75 -3.96 -8.39 18.51
N GLU A 76 -5.25 -8.14 18.75
CA GLU A 76 -6.34 -8.74 17.98
C GLU A 76 -6.42 -8.14 16.58
N GLU A 77 -6.54 -9.00 15.56
CA GLU A 77 -6.78 -8.54 14.20
C GLU A 77 -8.22 -8.00 14.09
N THR A 78 -8.38 -6.87 13.41
CA THR A 78 -9.68 -6.20 13.24
C THR A 78 -9.97 -5.98 11.76
N THR A 79 -11.22 -5.81 11.38
CA THR A 79 -11.60 -5.38 10.03
C THR A 79 -12.62 -4.26 10.11
N ASP A 80 -12.57 -3.34 9.15
CA ASP A 80 -13.61 -2.33 8.94
C ASP A 80 -14.64 -2.75 7.88
N GLY A 81 -14.57 -4.02 7.42
CA GLY A 81 -15.39 -4.58 6.35
C GLY A 81 -14.84 -4.36 4.94
N ILE A 82 -13.80 -3.54 4.77
CA ILE A 82 -13.15 -3.26 3.49
C ILE A 82 -11.71 -3.77 3.50
N ILE A 83 -10.97 -3.50 4.58
CA ILE A 83 -9.61 -3.97 4.79
C ILE A 83 -9.49 -4.67 6.14
N SER A 84 -8.47 -5.53 6.24
CA SER A 84 -8.09 -6.18 7.49
C SER A 84 -6.94 -5.43 8.15
N TYR A 85 -6.89 -5.41 9.47
CA TYR A 85 -5.85 -4.80 10.27
C TYR A 85 -5.13 -5.89 11.06
N ALA A 86 -3.84 -6.04 10.82
CA ALA A 86 -3.02 -7.04 11.49
C ALA A 86 -1.92 -6.34 12.30
N PRO A 87 -2.07 -6.17 13.63
CA PRO A 87 -1.05 -5.53 14.43
C PRO A 87 0.24 -6.37 14.45
N PHE A 88 1.38 -5.68 14.45
CA PHE A 88 2.69 -6.32 14.63
C PHE A 88 3.46 -5.66 15.76
N SER A 89 4.26 -6.47 16.46
CA SER A 89 5.11 -6.00 17.56
C SER A 89 6.32 -5.27 17.01
N ASP A 90 6.61 -4.09 17.53
CA ASP A 90 7.84 -3.35 17.26
C ASP A 90 8.95 -3.66 18.26
N GLY A 91 8.72 -4.64 19.15
CA GLY A 91 9.63 -4.98 20.25
C GLY A 91 9.71 -3.91 21.34
N PHE A 92 8.84 -2.89 21.28
CA PHE A 92 8.83 -1.80 22.22
C PHE A 92 7.65 -1.94 23.20
N PHE A 93 7.98 -2.39 24.41
CA PHE A 93 7.00 -2.55 25.51
C PHE A 93 6.87 -1.30 26.40
N GLY A 94 7.51 -0.19 26.01
CA GLY A 94 7.67 1.00 26.84
C GLY A 94 6.75 2.16 26.49
N ASP A 95 6.79 3.21 27.31
CA ASP A 95 6.19 4.50 27.00
C ASP A 95 6.88 5.11 25.75
N ARG A 96 6.07 5.39 24.73
CA ARG A 96 6.47 6.01 23.46
C ARG A 96 7.12 7.40 23.63
N SER A 97 7.06 8.00 24.82
CA SER A 97 7.89 9.14 25.22
C SER A 97 9.40 8.84 25.12
N LYS A 98 9.81 7.58 25.27
CA LYS A 98 11.20 7.12 25.06
C LYS A 98 11.57 6.88 23.59
N LEU A 99 10.63 6.92 22.65
CA LEU A 99 10.96 6.93 21.21
C LEU A 99 11.54 8.29 20.77
N ILE A 100 11.21 9.35 21.53
CA ILE A 100 11.79 10.69 21.34
C ILE A 100 13.24 10.74 21.86
N SER A 101 13.60 9.90 22.84
CA SER A 101 15.00 9.65 23.19
C SER A 101 15.59 8.61 22.24
N VAL A 102 16.74 8.91 21.63
CA VAL A 102 17.45 7.99 20.74
C VAL A 102 17.61 6.63 21.43
N LEU A 103 16.94 5.60 20.89
CA LEU A 103 17.13 4.22 21.32
C LEU A 103 18.61 3.87 21.18
N SER A 104 19.18 3.15 22.14
CA SER A 104 20.52 2.58 21.96
C SER A 104 20.56 1.65 20.74
N ASP A 105 21.75 1.40 20.20
CA ASP A 105 21.93 0.45 19.09
C ASP A 105 21.39 -0.94 19.42
N GLU A 106 21.52 -1.37 20.68
CA GLU A 106 21.00 -2.65 21.17
C GLU A 106 19.47 -2.68 21.19
N GLU A 107 18.83 -1.60 21.67
CA GLU A 107 17.36 -1.46 21.65
C GLU A 107 16.83 -1.38 20.22
N THR A 108 17.53 -0.68 19.32
CA THR A 108 17.21 -0.61 17.90
C THR A 108 17.31 -1.99 17.24
N ALA A 109 18.37 -2.74 17.52
CA ALA A 109 18.56 -4.08 16.98
C ALA A 109 17.48 -5.05 17.51
N ARG A 110 17.14 -4.96 18.80
CA ARG A 110 16.07 -5.74 19.42
C ARG A 110 14.71 -5.42 18.80
N SER A 111 14.39 -4.14 18.63
CA SER A 111 13.16 -3.68 17.98
C SER A 111 13.03 -4.22 16.56
N ARG A 112 14.09 -4.07 15.74
CA ARG A 112 14.10 -4.59 14.37
C ARG A 112 13.88 -6.10 14.30
N ARG A 113 14.49 -6.87 15.22
CA ARG A 113 14.32 -8.33 15.25
C ARG A 113 12.88 -8.71 15.61
N ALA A 114 12.31 -8.08 16.63
CA ALA A 114 10.92 -8.31 17.02
C ALA A 114 9.93 -7.93 15.91
N SER A 115 10.13 -6.78 15.25
CA SER A 115 9.35 -6.39 14.07
C SER A 115 9.45 -7.40 12.95
N PHE A 116 10.66 -7.87 12.65
CA PHE A 116 10.89 -8.85 11.61
C PHE A 116 10.17 -10.18 11.91
N GLU A 117 10.31 -10.71 13.13
CA GLU A 117 9.65 -11.95 13.55
C GLU A 117 8.13 -11.82 13.51
N SER A 118 7.59 -10.72 14.04
CA SER A 118 6.15 -10.47 14.07
C SER A 118 5.57 -10.30 12.66
N LEU A 119 6.22 -9.51 11.79
CA LEU A 119 5.78 -9.31 10.41
C LEU A 119 5.93 -10.59 9.58
N SER A 120 6.99 -11.37 9.80
CA SER A 120 7.14 -12.68 9.14
C SER A 120 6.00 -13.62 9.51
N SER A 121 5.54 -13.57 10.77
CA SER A 121 4.34 -14.31 11.19
C SER A 121 3.05 -13.78 10.56
N VAL A 122 2.92 -12.49 10.30
CA VAL A 122 1.76 -11.95 9.56
C VAL A 122 1.81 -12.45 8.11
N VAL A 123 2.97 -12.35 7.46
CA VAL A 123 3.17 -12.78 6.07
C VAL A 123 2.92 -14.28 5.89
N SER A 124 3.33 -15.13 6.85
CA SER A 124 3.12 -16.57 6.76
C SER A 124 1.65 -17.00 6.87
N ARG A 125 0.77 -16.13 7.38
CA ARG A 125 -0.69 -16.35 7.42
C ARG A 125 -1.38 -15.90 6.13
N LEU A 126 -0.72 -15.08 5.31
CA LEU A 126 -1.29 -14.60 4.05
C LEU A 126 -1.27 -15.70 2.99
N PRO A 127 -2.19 -15.65 2.00
CA PRO A 127 -2.14 -16.53 0.84
C PRO A 127 -0.78 -16.43 0.15
N PRO A 128 -0.30 -17.53 -0.48
CA PRO A 128 0.95 -17.49 -1.21
C PRO A 128 0.89 -16.38 -2.26
N PRO A 129 2.00 -15.64 -2.47
CA PRO A 129 2.03 -14.56 -3.43
C PRO A 129 1.61 -15.07 -4.81
N GLY A 130 0.74 -14.31 -5.47
CA GLY A 130 0.35 -14.59 -6.84
C GLY A 130 1.56 -14.55 -7.79
N PRO A 131 1.39 -15.06 -9.03
CA PRO A 131 2.44 -14.97 -10.04
C PRO A 131 2.91 -13.51 -10.21
N PRO A 132 4.22 -13.27 -10.38
CA PRO A 132 4.72 -11.91 -10.56
C PRO A 132 4.03 -11.26 -11.78
N PRO A 133 3.76 -9.95 -11.73
CA PRO A 133 3.15 -9.26 -12.86
C PRO A 133 4.04 -9.41 -14.09
N PRO A 134 3.46 -9.59 -15.29
CA PRO A 134 4.24 -9.70 -16.51
C PRO A 134 5.14 -8.47 -16.67
N PRO A 135 6.36 -8.65 -17.23
CA PRO A 135 7.30 -7.55 -17.38
C PRO A 135 6.65 -6.40 -18.16
N ALA A 136 6.69 -5.20 -17.59
CA ALA A 136 6.07 -4.03 -18.18
C ALA A 136 6.58 -3.84 -19.62
N PRO A 137 5.70 -3.53 -20.60
CA PRO A 137 6.14 -3.31 -21.97
C PRO A 137 7.14 -2.15 -21.98
N ARG A 138 8.35 -2.44 -22.48
CA ARG A 138 9.40 -1.43 -22.68
C ARG A 138 8.81 -0.27 -23.45
N ARG A 139 8.60 0.88 -22.78
CA ARG A 139 8.24 2.14 -23.44
C ARG A 139 9.31 2.42 -24.50
N ARG A 140 8.97 2.19 -25.77
CA ARG A 140 9.78 2.64 -26.90
C ARG A 140 9.89 4.15 -26.76
N ARG A 141 11.08 4.65 -26.40
CA ARG A 141 11.39 6.08 -26.46
C ARG A 141 11.17 6.52 -27.91
N THR A 142 10.10 7.24 -28.17
CA THR A 142 9.91 7.96 -29.42
C THR A 142 11.03 9.01 -29.54
N PRO A 143 11.80 9.05 -30.64
CA PRO A 143 12.80 10.08 -30.83
C PRO A 143 12.11 11.44 -30.87
N ILE A 144 12.60 12.36 -30.03
CA ILE A 144 12.12 13.75 -29.98
C ILE A 144 12.52 14.41 -31.31
N LEU A 145 11.53 14.67 -32.17
CA LEU A 145 11.73 15.47 -33.36
C LEU A 145 12.05 16.90 -32.90
N ARG A 146 13.32 17.30 -32.95
CA ARG A 146 13.75 18.69 -32.71
C ARG A 146 13.06 19.58 -33.74
N THR A 147 12.09 20.37 -33.32
CA THR A 147 11.55 21.45 -34.14
C THR A 147 12.61 22.53 -34.31
N PRO A 148 12.82 23.07 -35.53
CA PRO A 148 13.77 24.16 -35.76
C PRO A 148 13.31 25.44 -35.02
N PRO A 149 14.25 26.28 -34.58
CA PRO A 149 13.93 27.52 -33.88
C PRO A 149 13.19 28.50 -34.81
N PRO A 150 12.31 29.36 -34.26
CA PRO A 150 11.58 30.36 -35.04
C PRO A 150 12.53 31.43 -35.61
N PRO A 151 12.21 32.00 -36.78
CA PRO A 151 13.02 33.06 -37.38
C PRO A 151 12.98 34.35 -36.54
N THR A 152 14.14 35.00 -36.43
CA THR A 152 14.35 36.25 -35.70
C THR A 152 13.51 37.38 -36.29
N PRO A 153 12.83 38.22 -35.47
CA PRO A 153 12.07 39.35 -35.98
C PRO A 153 13.00 40.43 -36.58
N PRO A 154 12.55 41.15 -37.62
CA PRO A 154 13.32 42.23 -38.21
C PRO A 154 13.46 43.40 -37.24
N HIS A 155 14.65 43.99 -37.19
CA HIS A 155 14.93 45.22 -36.44
C HIS A 155 14.03 46.36 -36.97
N ALA A 156 13.13 46.84 -36.13
CA ALA A 156 12.42 48.08 -36.37
C ALA A 156 13.41 49.24 -36.23
N ASP A 157 13.70 49.89 -37.35
CA ASP A 157 14.50 51.10 -37.44
C ASP A 157 13.70 52.23 -36.77
N VAL A 158 14.12 52.63 -35.58
CA VAL A 158 13.52 53.77 -34.86
C VAL A 158 14.19 55.03 -35.42
N SER A 159 13.69 55.49 -36.56
CA SER A 159 13.98 56.83 -37.05
C SER A 159 13.30 57.86 -36.15
N ALA A 160 14.15 58.71 -35.61
CA ALA A 160 13.87 59.73 -34.62
C ALA A 160 12.80 60.74 -35.06
N THR A 161 12.00 61.11 -34.08
CA THR A 161 11.27 62.36 -33.92
C THR A 161 12.17 63.58 -34.24
N ASP A 162 11.72 64.50 -35.08
CA ASP A 162 11.76 65.93 -34.73
C ASP A 162 10.73 66.74 -35.54
N PRO A 163 9.91 67.61 -34.88
CA PRO A 163 9.04 68.55 -35.56
C PRO A 163 9.57 70.00 -35.46
N SER A 164 9.74 70.67 -36.61
CA SER A 164 9.34 72.08 -36.89
C SER A 164 9.84 72.52 -38.26
#